data_AF-A0AAN7IVU4-F1
#
_entry.id   AF-A0AAN7IVU4-F1
#
_cell.length_a   1.000
_cell.length_b   1.000
_cell.length_c   1.000
_cell.angle_alpha   90.00
_cell.angle_beta   90.00
_cell.angle_gamma   90.00
#
_symmetry.space_group_name_H-M   'P 1'
#
loop_
_entity.id
_entity.type
_entity.pdbx_description
1 polymer ?
#
loop_
_entity_poly.entity_id
_entity_poly.type
_entity_poly.pdbx_seq_one_letter_code
_entity_poly.pdbx_strand_id
1 'polypeptide(L)'
;MQYRADIHVSEVQVGSNGSEGNRWTDPPTGFVKANFDGANSEASRLSGVGVVLRDSNGAVLASCAKKIDQVYKPEDTEALAALKAVTFAHELGFQNVVLEDTIRSSQSINDTEYIISNGSAFRIGFFSPANSTNHYLGIWYNNISVFNVIWVANKQKPLKDSSRVVTISEGGNLVVLNGQAEILWSSNVSNSVTNSSATLGDFRNLVLQVDTTGLVLWESFQHPSNTILPRMKLSTNLTKDQKVQLNSWKSPSDPSIGSFSSGNGLLNNKIPEGFVWKKGRPYWWAGPWNGQIFIGMPKWNSGYHTGFTLFDDKQGTVFETFAGLDVLHLSKIVLGSQGNVVYTYWADEKEDWEVVHKNPEDECDVYGTCGAFGSCDSQSSPIYSCLRGFKPKIIEEWNKGNWTSGCVRGTPLQCERMNNSIEEEKADGFLKLEMIKVPDFAELADVNIEDCRKQCLENCSCVAYGYYTGIGCLSWSGNLIDLQ
;
A
#
# COMPACT_ATOMS: atom_id res chain seq x y z
N MET A 1 -49.53 31.17 15.84
CA MET A 1 -48.50 31.88 16.64
C MET A 1 -47.54 32.51 15.67
N GLN A 2 -47.47 33.83 15.70
CA GLN A 2 -46.56 34.64 14.91
C GLN A 2 -45.26 34.74 15.71
N TYR A 3 -44.11 34.40 15.13
CA TYR A 3 -42.83 34.88 15.63
C TYR A 3 -41.95 35.32 14.46
N ARG A 4 -41.72 36.64 14.44
CA ARG A 4 -40.60 37.31 13.76
C ARG A 4 -39.30 36.83 14.40
N ALA A 5 -38.25 36.73 13.59
CA ALA A 5 -36.90 36.94 14.06
C ALA A 5 -36.28 38.02 13.16
N ASP A 6 -36.00 39.17 13.78
CA ASP A 6 -35.24 40.27 13.19
C ASP A 6 -33.79 39.80 12.96
N ILE A 7 -33.32 39.92 11.72
CA ILE A 7 -31.93 39.67 11.34
C ILE A 7 -31.15 40.96 11.60
N HIS A 8 -30.21 40.91 12.55
CA HIS A 8 -29.17 41.94 12.68
C HIS A 8 -28.00 41.56 11.77
N VAL A 9 -27.90 42.22 10.61
CA VAL A 9 -26.73 42.11 9.72
C VAL A 9 -25.63 42.98 10.33
N SER A 10 -24.55 42.36 10.78
CA SER A 10 -23.27 43.04 10.98
C SER A 10 -22.43 42.80 9.72
N GLU A 11 -22.07 43.90 9.04
CA GLU A 11 -21.08 43.87 7.97
C GLU A 11 -19.74 43.39 8.53
N VAL A 12 -19.20 42.32 7.94
CA VAL A 12 -17.79 41.97 8.10
C VAL A 12 -17.13 42.20 6.74
N GLN A 13 -16.39 43.31 6.62
CA GLN A 13 -15.38 43.43 5.58
C GLN A 13 -14.14 42.65 6.02
N VAL A 14 -13.73 41.68 5.21
CA VAL A 14 -12.37 41.14 5.26
C VAL A 14 -11.68 41.50 3.95
N GLY A 15 -10.84 42.53 4.02
CA GLY A 15 -9.75 42.69 3.07
C GLY A 15 -8.57 41.84 3.55
N SER A 16 -8.00 41.02 2.66
CA SER A 16 -6.63 40.57 2.82
C SER A 16 -5.96 40.50 1.44
N ASN A 17 -4.94 41.34 1.27
CA ASN A 17 -3.90 41.18 0.25
C ASN A 17 -3.05 39.99 0.66
N GLY A 18 -2.89 39.01 -0.22
CA GLY A 18 -1.99 37.87 -0.01
C GLY A 18 -2.06 36.84 -1.14
N SER A 19 -1.10 36.94 -2.07
CA SER A 19 -0.62 35.93 -3.03
C SER A 19 -1.64 35.09 -3.83
N GLU A 20 -1.65 35.35 -5.14
CA GLU A 20 -2.28 34.56 -6.19
C GLU A 20 -1.98 33.06 -6.08
N GLY A 21 -3.03 32.23 -6.01
CA GLY A 21 -2.87 30.77 -6.10
C GLY A 21 -4.04 29.97 -5.52
N ASN A 22 -5.27 30.23 -5.96
CA ASN A 22 -6.44 29.36 -5.77
C ASN A 22 -7.59 29.94 -6.62
N ARG A 23 -7.74 29.50 -7.86
CA ARG A 23 -8.92 29.86 -8.65
C ARG A 23 -9.97 28.77 -8.53
N TRP A 24 -10.98 29.07 -7.73
CA TRP A 24 -12.29 28.44 -7.80
C TRP A 24 -12.74 28.35 -9.26
N THR A 25 -13.19 27.18 -9.70
CA THR A 25 -13.73 26.96 -11.04
C THR A 25 -15.24 27.06 -11.06
N ASP A 26 -15.72 27.94 -11.92
CA ASP A 26 -17.13 28.25 -12.12
C ASP A 26 -17.89 27.01 -12.64
N PRO A 27 -19.07 26.66 -12.09
CA PRO A 27 -19.91 25.61 -12.66
C PRO A 27 -20.45 26.04 -14.05
N PRO A 28 -20.84 25.10 -14.94
CA PRO A 28 -21.46 25.44 -16.21
C PRO A 28 -22.70 26.33 -16.03
N THR A 29 -22.99 27.19 -16.99
CA THR A 29 -24.18 28.06 -16.96
C THR A 29 -25.45 27.24 -16.74
N GLY A 30 -26.22 27.56 -15.70
CA GLY A 30 -27.42 26.82 -15.32
C GLY A 30 -27.20 25.70 -14.29
N PHE A 31 -25.96 25.51 -13.81
CA PHE A 31 -25.62 24.66 -12.68
C PHE A 31 -25.27 25.49 -11.45
N VAL A 32 -25.48 24.88 -10.28
CA VAL A 32 -25.08 25.42 -8.98
C VAL A 32 -23.97 24.56 -8.41
N LYS A 33 -22.86 25.17 -8.00
CA LYS A 33 -21.77 24.47 -7.31
C LYS A 33 -22.05 24.47 -5.82
N ALA A 34 -22.03 23.29 -5.18
CA ALA A 34 -22.23 23.15 -3.75
C ALA A 34 -20.91 22.78 -3.07
N ASN A 35 -20.38 23.72 -2.28
CA ASN A 35 -19.29 23.47 -1.34
C ASN A 35 -19.91 23.03 -0.01
N PHE A 36 -19.34 22.04 0.65
CA PHE A 36 -19.83 21.57 1.95
C PHE A 36 -18.68 21.06 2.82
N ASP A 37 -18.92 20.97 4.12
CA ASP A 37 -17.92 20.60 5.11
C ASP A 37 -18.59 19.94 6.32
N GLY A 38 -17.97 18.88 6.85
CA GLY A 38 -18.40 18.16 8.04
C GLY A 38 -17.46 18.43 9.22
N ALA A 39 -18.00 18.91 10.34
CA ALA A 39 -17.20 19.22 11.53
C ALA A 39 -17.62 18.36 12.73
N ASN A 40 -16.64 17.93 13.52
CA ASN A 40 -16.87 17.16 14.74
C ASN A 40 -16.19 17.88 15.92
N SER A 41 -16.86 17.91 17.07
CA SER A 41 -16.31 18.48 18.30
C SER A 41 -16.36 17.47 19.42
N GLU A 42 -15.19 16.99 19.83
CA GLU A 42 -15.04 16.06 20.95
C GLU A 42 -15.46 16.70 22.28
N ALA A 43 -15.14 17.98 22.47
CA ALA A 43 -15.45 18.75 23.68
C ALA A 43 -16.96 18.88 23.90
N SER A 44 -17.72 19.06 22.82
CA SER A 44 -19.17 19.24 22.90
C SER A 44 -19.97 17.98 22.56
N ARG A 45 -19.32 16.88 22.14
CA ARG A 45 -19.94 15.64 21.65
C ARG A 45 -21.02 15.89 20.60
N LEU A 46 -20.68 16.70 19.59
CA LEU A 46 -21.60 17.09 18.52
C LEU A 46 -20.90 17.01 17.17
N SER A 47 -21.70 16.73 16.14
CA SER A 47 -21.31 16.91 14.75
C SER A 47 -22.04 18.11 14.15
N GLY A 48 -21.49 18.70 13.10
CA GLY A 48 -22.05 19.82 12.38
C GLY A 48 -21.77 19.68 10.90
N VAL A 49 -22.64 20.23 10.06
CA VAL A 49 -22.44 20.28 8.62
C VAL A 49 -22.66 21.70 8.13
N GLY A 50 -21.83 22.15 7.19
CA GLY A 50 -21.94 23.42 6.49
C GLY A 50 -22.10 23.22 4.99
N VAL A 51 -22.85 24.09 4.32
CA VAL A 51 -23.04 24.10 2.86
C VAL A 51 -23.07 25.53 2.35
N VAL A 52 -22.43 25.79 1.21
CA VAL A 52 -22.52 27.03 0.44
C VAL A 52 -22.79 26.69 -1.03
N LEU A 53 -23.85 27.27 -1.60
CA LEU A 53 -24.23 27.14 -2.99
C LEU A 53 -23.79 28.39 -3.77
N ARG A 54 -23.16 28.20 -4.93
CA ARG A 54 -22.68 29.29 -5.80
C ARG A 54 -23.16 29.12 -7.24
N ASP A 55 -23.45 30.23 -7.91
CA ASP A 55 -23.75 30.24 -9.34
C ASP A 55 -22.47 30.20 -10.20
N SER A 56 -22.63 30.25 -11.53
CA SER A 56 -21.54 30.30 -12.50
C SER A 56 -20.75 31.62 -12.52
N ASN A 57 -21.12 32.62 -11.70
CA ASN A 57 -20.40 33.89 -11.56
C ASN A 57 -19.68 33.98 -10.20
N GLY A 58 -19.73 32.92 -9.39
CA GLY A 58 -19.16 32.88 -8.04
C GLY A 58 -20.04 33.54 -6.98
N ALA A 59 -21.23 34.02 -7.35
CA ALA A 59 -22.17 34.61 -6.42
C ALA A 59 -22.75 33.52 -5.51
N VAL A 60 -22.73 33.78 -4.19
CA VAL A 60 -23.34 32.88 -3.22
C VAL A 60 -24.86 32.97 -3.36
N LEU A 61 -25.49 31.87 -3.75
CA LEU A 61 -26.93 31.75 -3.91
C LEU A 61 -27.61 31.42 -2.59
N ALA A 62 -27.00 30.56 -1.78
CA ALA A 62 -27.51 30.16 -0.47
C ALA A 62 -26.41 29.54 0.38
N SER A 63 -26.60 29.52 1.70
CA SER A 63 -25.76 28.74 2.61
C SER A 63 -26.60 28.15 3.73
N CYS A 64 -26.16 27.03 4.31
CA CYS A 64 -26.77 26.48 5.50
C CYS A 64 -25.72 25.87 6.42
N ALA A 65 -26.05 25.85 7.71
CA ALA A 65 -25.32 25.07 8.70
C ALA A 65 -26.32 24.30 9.54
N LYS A 66 -26.02 23.03 9.84
CA LYS A 66 -26.88 22.19 10.66
C LYS A 66 -26.04 21.48 11.72
N LYS A 67 -26.43 21.69 12.97
CA LYS A 67 -25.93 20.94 14.11
C LYS A 67 -26.61 19.58 14.17
N ILE A 68 -25.85 18.55 14.55
CA ILE A 68 -26.28 17.16 14.66
C ILE A 68 -26.00 16.71 16.09
N ASP A 69 -27.07 16.37 16.82
CA ASP A 69 -27.03 16.01 18.24
C ASP A 69 -26.55 14.56 18.50
N GLN A 70 -25.70 14.07 17.61
CA GLN A 70 -25.02 12.78 17.68
C GLN A 70 -23.60 12.94 17.12
N VAL A 71 -22.63 12.31 17.77
CA VAL A 71 -21.26 12.23 17.27
C VAL A 71 -21.21 11.14 16.22
N TYR A 72 -21.00 11.55 14.99
CA TYR A 72 -20.65 10.66 13.90
C TYR A 72 -19.12 10.59 13.77
N LYS A 73 -18.61 9.57 13.07
CA LYS A 73 -17.22 9.61 12.65
C LYS A 73 -17.04 10.76 11.64
N PRO A 74 -15.84 11.36 11.49
CA PRO A 74 -15.61 12.41 10.51
C PRO A 74 -16.11 12.03 9.10
N GLU A 75 -15.88 10.78 8.67
CA GLU A 75 -16.33 10.27 7.37
C GLU A 75 -17.87 10.24 7.21
N ASP A 76 -18.58 9.86 8.26
CA ASP A 76 -20.05 9.85 8.27
C ASP A 76 -20.57 11.30 8.30
N THR A 77 -19.83 12.22 8.94
CA THR A 77 -20.19 13.64 9.05
C THR A 77 -20.02 14.36 7.71
N GLU A 78 -18.96 14.05 6.97
CA GLU A 78 -18.74 14.51 5.61
C GLU A 78 -19.79 13.96 4.63
N ALA A 79 -20.12 12.67 4.73
CA ALA A 79 -21.19 12.10 3.92
C ALA A 79 -22.56 12.75 4.22
N LEU A 80 -22.80 13.09 5.49
CA LEU A 80 -23.98 13.86 5.91
C LEU A 80 -23.93 15.30 5.38
N ALA A 81 -22.76 15.92 5.27
CA ALA A 81 -22.58 17.24 4.68
C ALA A 81 -22.85 17.23 3.17
N ALA A 82 -22.34 16.24 2.43
CA ALA A 82 -22.62 16.02 1.01
C ALA A 82 -24.11 15.79 0.75
N LEU A 83 -24.73 14.90 1.53
CA LEU A 83 -26.16 14.64 1.47
C LEU A 83 -26.97 15.91 1.81
N LYS A 84 -26.53 16.67 2.80
CA LYS A 84 -27.17 17.94 3.15
C LYS A 84 -27.03 18.96 2.02
N ALA A 85 -25.91 18.99 1.30
CA ALA A 85 -25.68 19.89 0.18
C ALA A 85 -26.65 19.62 -0.97
N VAL A 86 -26.79 18.35 -1.37
CA VAL A 86 -27.71 17.93 -2.45
C VAL A 86 -29.17 18.19 -2.05
N THR A 87 -29.55 17.80 -0.83
CA THR A 87 -30.92 18.02 -0.34
C THR A 87 -31.26 19.49 -0.19
N PHE A 88 -30.35 20.31 0.33
CA PHE A 88 -30.53 21.76 0.46
C PHE A 88 -30.68 22.45 -0.91
N ALA A 89 -29.87 22.07 -1.89
CA ALA A 89 -29.99 22.61 -3.24
C ALA A 89 -31.32 22.22 -3.91
N HIS A 90 -31.76 20.97 -3.72
CA HIS A 90 -33.05 20.49 -4.21
C HIS A 90 -34.23 21.20 -3.51
N GLU A 91 -34.16 21.40 -2.18
CA GLU A 91 -35.15 22.16 -1.40
C GLU A 91 -35.32 23.61 -1.92
N LEU A 92 -34.23 24.19 -2.44
CA LEU A 92 -34.22 25.52 -3.06
C LEU A 92 -34.63 25.53 -4.54
N GLY A 93 -34.97 24.38 -5.10
CA GLY A 93 -35.46 24.25 -6.48
C GLY A 93 -34.36 24.17 -7.55
N PHE A 94 -33.09 23.98 -7.16
CA PHE A 94 -32.01 23.77 -8.13
C PHE A 94 -32.02 22.33 -8.64
N GLN A 95 -32.13 22.16 -9.97
CA GLN A 95 -32.17 20.85 -10.61
C GLN A 95 -30.79 20.32 -11.02
N ASN A 96 -29.82 21.23 -11.21
CA ASN A 96 -28.50 20.93 -11.73
C ASN A 96 -27.44 21.35 -10.71
N VAL A 97 -26.92 20.40 -9.94
CA VAL A 97 -25.98 20.66 -8.84
C VAL A 97 -24.66 19.93 -9.11
N VAL A 98 -23.55 20.62 -8.94
CA VAL A 98 -22.19 20.07 -9.04
C VAL A 98 -21.56 20.10 -7.65
N LEU A 99 -21.13 18.93 -7.18
CA LEU A 99 -20.21 18.82 -6.04
C LEU A 99 -18.78 18.95 -6.57
N GLU A 100 -17.86 19.47 -5.77
CA GLU A 100 -16.56 20.01 -6.21
C GLU A 100 -15.56 18.98 -6.79
N ASP A 101 -15.90 17.68 -6.83
CA ASP A 101 -14.88 16.59 -6.82
C ASP A 101 -15.02 15.53 -7.93
N THR A 102 -15.81 15.78 -8.99
CA THR A 102 -16.09 14.79 -10.06
C THR A 102 -15.55 15.22 -11.42
N ILE A 103 -14.72 14.40 -12.09
CA ILE A 103 -14.46 14.51 -13.54
C ILE A 103 -15.63 13.84 -14.26
N ARG A 104 -16.42 14.63 -14.98
CA ARG A 104 -17.46 14.09 -15.88
C ARG A 104 -16.94 14.00 -17.31
N SER A 105 -17.65 13.25 -18.16
CA SER A 105 -17.33 13.10 -19.58
C SER A 105 -17.22 14.40 -20.38
N SER A 106 -17.76 15.52 -19.85
CA SER A 106 -17.66 16.85 -20.44
C SER A 106 -16.53 17.72 -19.88
N GLN A 107 -15.72 17.20 -18.95
CA GLN A 107 -14.68 17.95 -18.25
C GLN A 107 -13.31 17.31 -18.48
N SER A 108 -12.30 18.16 -18.66
CA SER A 108 -10.91 17.76 -18.81
C SER A 108 -10.03 18.54 -17.85
N ILE A 109 -9.01 17.88 -17.30
CA ILE A 109 -7.96 18.53 -16.51
C ILE A 109 -6.78 18.83 -17.43
N ASN A 110 -6.38 20.09 -17.49
CA ASN A 110 -5.22 20.56 -18.24
C ASN A 110 -3.98 20.75 -17.35
N ASP A 111 -2.89 21.22 -17.93
CA ASP A 111 -1.54 21.13 -17.37
C ASP A 111 -1.35 21.68 -15.94
N THR A 112 -2.00 22.80 -15.62
CA THR A 112 -1.91 23.44 -14.29
C THR A 112 -3.08 23.12 -13.37
N GLU A 113 -4.06 22.37 -13.88
CA GLU A 113 -5.29 22.06 -13.15
C GLU A 113 -5.11 20.78 -12.34
N TYR A 114 -5.86 20.70 -11.24
CA TYR A 114 -5.91 19.54 -10.38
C TYR A 114 -7.33 19.38 -9.83
N ILE A 115 -7.63 18.17 -9.38
CA ILE A 115 -8.85 17.87 -8.64
C ILE A 115 -8.47 17.52 -7.23
N ILE A 116 -9.19 18.11 -6.28
CA ILE A 116 -9.05 17.84 -4.86
C ILE A 116 -10.14 16.82 -4.47
N SER A 117 -9.81 15.89 -3.59
CA SER A 117 -10.79 15.00 -2.96
C SER A 117 -11.72 15.79 -2.03
N ASN A 118 -12.93 15.27 -1.79
CA ASN A 118 -13.97 15.96 -1.03
C ASN A 118 -13.49 16.55 0.33
N GLY A 119 -12.86 15.75 1.18
CA GLY A 119 -12.25 16.16 2.45
C GLY A 119 -10.92 16.91 2.32
N SER A 120 -10.58 17.41 1.13
CA SER A 120 -9.38 18.22 0.84
C SER A 120 -8.04 17.58 1.20
N ALA A 121 -8.00 16.26 1.36
CA ALA A 121 -6.81 15.55 1.82
C ALA A 121 -5.87 15.16 0.66
N PHE A 122 -6.43 14.93 -0.54
CA PHE A 122 -5.70 14.45 -1.71
C PHE A 122 -5.98 15.30 -2.91
N ARG A 123 -5.02 15.34 -3.83
CA ARG A 123 -5.25 15.91 -5.15
C ARG A 123 -4.63 15.06 -6.25
N ILE A 124 -5.25 15.12 -7.41
CA ILE A 124 -4.80 14.48 -8.64
C ILE A 124 -4.55 15.55 -9.71
N GLY A 125 -3.44 15.41 -10.44
CA GLY A 125 -3.08 16.32 -11.52
C GLY A 125 -1.77 15.94 -12.19
N PHE A 126 -1.27 16.81 -13.08
CA PHE A 126 0.03 16.63 -13.69
C PHE A 126 1.15 17.11 -12.77
N PHE A 127 2.25 16.36 -12.74
CA PHE A 127 3.46 16.74 -12.02
C PHE A 127 4.72 16.33 -12.80
N SER A 128 5.84 16.95 -12.44
CA SER A 128 7.16 16.51 -12.89
C SER A 128 8.02 16.13 -11.67
N PRO A 129 8.64 14.93 -11.65
CA PRO A 129 9.59 14.57 -10.62
C PRO A 129 10.77 15.56 -10.59
N ALA A 130 11.39 15.72 -9.41
CA ALA A 130 12.61 16.53 -9.29
C ALA A 130 13.69 16.03 -10.27
N ASN A 131 14.38 16.97 -10.93
CA ASN A 131 15.42 16.70 -11.93
C ASN A 131 14.93 15.92 -13.16
N SER A 132 13.65 16.06 -13.52
CA SER A 132 13.07 15.46 -14.71
C SER A 132 12.37 16.52 -15.57
N THR A 133 12.33 16.30 -16.88
CA THR A 133 11.48 17.06 -17.82
C THR A 133 10.25 16.24 -18.24
N ASN A 134 10.11 15.03 -17.71
CA ASN A 134 8.97 14.17 -17.97
C ASN A 134 7.80 14.55 -17.08
N HIS A 135 6.60 14.44 -17.61
CA HIS A 135 5.36 14.74 -16.90
C HIS A 135 4.49 13.50 -16.76
N TYR A 136 3.82 13.42 -15.61
CA TYR A 136 2.99 12.29 -15.23
C TYR A 136 1.72 12.77 -14.57
N LEU A 137 0.64 12.02 -14.75
CA LEU A 137 -0.55 12.13 -13.93
C LEU A 137 -0.32 11.34 -12.64
N GLY A 138 -0.51 11.99 -11.50
CA GLY A 138 -0.35 11.35 -10.19
C GLY A 138 -1.33 11.85 -9.14
N ILE A 139 -1.37 11.13 -8.02
CA ILE A 139 -2.12 11.52 -6.82
C ILE A 139 -1.10 11.82 -5.73
N TRP A 140 -1.30 12.89 -4.98
CA TRP A 140 -0.47 13.28 -3.84
C TRP A 140 -1.31 13.92 -2.73
N TYR A 141 -0.71 14.09 -1.56
CA TYR A 141 -1.32 14.77 -0.43
C TYR A 141 -1.49 16.28 -0.73
N ASN A 142 -2.62 16.84 -0.37
CA ASN A 142 -2.92 18.26 -0.63
C ASN A 142 -2.29 19.19 0.43
N ASN A 143 -2.43 18.85 1.71
CA ASN A 143 -2.17 19.74 2.84
C ASN A 143 -0.84 19.47 3.57
N ILE A 144 0.20 19.00 2.86
CA ILE A 144 1.54 18.81 3.45
C ILE A 144 2.60 19.57 2.66
N SER A 145 3.61 20.08 3.36
CA SER A 145 4.68 20.91 2.77
C SER A 145 5.63 20.12 1.87
N VAL A 146 5.81 18.82 2.15
CA VAL A 146 6.67 17.93 1.36
C VAL A 146 5.86 17.30 0.23
N PHE A 147 6.17 17.72 -1.00
CA PHE A 147 5.57 17.14 -2.21
C PHE A 147 5.90 15.64 -2.30
N ASN A 148 4.88 14.80 -2.18
CA ASN A 148 5.04 13.35 -2.21
C ASN A 148 3.92 12.65 -2.99
N VAL A 149 4.29 12.05 -4.11
CA VAL A 149 3.38 11.33 -5.00
C VAL A 149 3.20 9.90 -4.53
N ILE A 150 1.94 9.50 -4.34
CA ILE A 150 1.53 8.18 -3.81
C ILE A 150 1.02 7.24 -4.91
N TRP A 151 0.62 7.79 -6.06
CA TRP A 151 0.15 6.99 -7.20
C TRP A 151 0.47 7.70 -8.52
N VAL A 152 0.75 6.92 -9.58
CA VAL A 152 1.12 7.43 -10.91
C VAL A 152 0.43 6.58 -11.99
N ALA A 153 -0.22 7.23 -12.95
CA ALA A 153 -0.93 6.58 -14.04
C ALA A 153 0.03 6.13 -15.16
N ASN A 154 0.57 7.10 -15.90
CA ASN A 154 1.33 6.90 -17.15
C ASN A 154 2.82 6.56 -16.90
N LYS A 155 3.09 5.64 -15.97
CA LYS A 155 4.45 5.22 -15.53
C LYS A 155 5.38 4.84 -16.69
N GLN A 156 4.85 4.20 -17.73
CA GLN A 156 5.63 3.69 -18.87
C GLN A 156 5.80 4.69 -20.01
N LYS A 157 4.83 5.60 -20.18
CA LYS A 157 4.77 6.58 -21.27
C LYS A 157 4.67 7.99 -20.70
N PRO A 158 5.81 8.62 -20.35
CA PRO A 158 5.82 9.99 -19.86
C PRO A 158 5.35 10.97 -20.94
N LEU A 159 4.73 12.06 -20.50
CA LEU A 159 4.41 13.22 -21.34
C LEU A 159 5.66 14.10 -21.47
N LYS A 160 5.99 14.50 -22.69
CA LYS A 160 7.12 15.40 -22.99
C LYS A 160 6.67 16.77 -23.53
N ASP A 161 5.42 16.84 -23.98
CA ASP A 161 4.86 18.03 -24.61
C ASP A 161 4.35 19.03 -23.58
N SER A 162 4.06 20.26 -24.02
CA SER A 162 3.50 21.33 -23.18
C SER A 162 1.99 21.25 -23.00
N SER A 163 1.29 20.42 -23.80
CA SER A 163 -0.16 20.21 -23.70
C SER A 163 -0.45 18.78 -23.23
N ARG A 164 -1.20 18.69 -22.14
CA ARG A 164 -1.44 17.46 -21.37
C ARG A 164 -2.87 17.53 -20.88
N VAL A 165 -3.62 16.47 -21.16
CA VAL A 165 -5.05 16.46 -20.87
C VAL A 165 -5.42 15.13 -20.23
N VAL A 166 -6.15 15.19 -19.12
CA VAL A 166 -6.87 14.03 -18.57
C VAL A 166 -8.35 14.22 -18.86
N THR A 167 -8.99 13.21 -19.45
CA THR A 167 -10.43 13.26 -19.76
C THR A 167 -11.01 11.85 -19.77
N ILE A 168 -12.33 11.75 -19.93
CA ILE A 168 -13.03 10.50 -20.22
C ILE A 168 -13.27 10.43 -21.73
N SER A 169 -12.81 9.34 -22.36
CA SER A 169 -13.00 9.12 -23.79
C SER A 169 -14.46 8.79 -24.14
N GLU A 170 -14.83 8.86 -25.41
CA GLU A 170 -16.17 8.46 -25.88
C GLU A 170 -16.54 7.02 -25.50
N GLY A 171 -15.52 6.15 -25.35
CA GLY A 171 -15.68 4.77 -24.88
C GLY A 171 -15.83 4.64 -23.36
N GLY A 172 -15.94 5.73 -22.61
CA GLY A 172 -16.10 5.72 -21.15
C GLY A 172 -14.85 5.38 -20.36
N ASN A 173 -13.67 5.51 -20.96
CA ASN A 173 -12.40 5.21 -20.30
C ASN A 173 -11.75 6.50 -19.82
N LEU A 174 -11.17 6.48 -18.61
CA LEU A 174 -10.29 7.55 -18.16
C LEU A 174 -8.98 7.48 -18.95
N VAL A 175 -8.62 8.56 -19.63
CA VAL A 175 -7.44 8.61 -20.53
C VAL A 175 -6.55 9.81 -20.24
N VAL A 176 -5.25 9.60 -20.49
CA VAL A 176 -4.23 10.67 -20.50
C VAL A 176 -3.76 10.88 -21.93
N LEU A 177 -3.89 12.11 -22.41
CA LEU A 177 -3.62 12.54 -23.78
C LEU A 177 -2.44 13.53 -23.82
N ASN A 178 -1.67 13.49 -24.89
CA ASN A 178 -0.73 14.56 -25.24
C ASN A 178 -1.39 15.64 -26.13
N GLY A 179 -0.60 16.65 -26.52
CA GLY A 179 -1.07 17.76 -27.37
C GLY A 179 -1.55 17.36 -28.77
N GLN A 180 -1.21 16.16 -29.23
CA GLN A 180 -1.64 15.59 -30.51
C GLN A 180 -2.85 14.64 -30.34
N ALA A 181 -3.46 14.61 -29.16
CA ALA A 181 -4.55 13.70 -28.79
C ALA A 181 -4.19 12.21 -28.88
N GLU A 182 -2.89 11.87 -28.77
CA GLU A 182 -2.44 10.48 -28.61
C GLU A 182 -2.73 10.00 -27.18
N ILE A 183 -3.33 8.83 -27.04
CA ILE A 183 -3.58 8.18 -25.75
C ILE A 183 -2.28 7.53 -25.25
N LEU A 184 -1.69 8.13 -24.21
CA LEU A 184 -0.50 7.60 -23.54
C LEU A 184 -0.83 6.64 -22.40
N TRP A 185 -2.01 6.78 -21.79
CA TRP A 185 -2.52 5.88 -20.76
C TRP A 185 -4.05 5.83 -20.78
N SER A 186 -4.62 4.67 -20.42
CA SER A 186 -6.06 4.45 -20.32
C SER A 186 -6.38 3.47 -19.19
N SER A 187 -7.55 3.62 -18.55
CA SER A 187 -8.09 2.64 -17.59
C SER A 187 -8.34 1.25 -18.19
N ASN A 188 -8.44 1.15 -19.53
CA ASN A 188 -8.57 -0.09 -20.29
C ASN A 188 -9.76 -0.99 -19.85
N VAL A 189 -10.89 -0.37 -19.56
CA VAL A 189 -12.16 -1.02 -19.27
C VAL A 189 -12.78 -1.53 -20.57
N SER A 190 -13.10 -2.82 -20.62
CA SER A 190 -13.57 -3.53 -21.82
C SER A 190 -14.97 -3.13 -22.29
N ASN A 191 -15.83 -2.70 -21.37
CA ASN A 191 -17.22 -2.33 -21.67
C ASN A 191 -17.29 -0.82 -21.95
N SER A 192 -17.65 -0.46 -23.18
CA SER A 192 -17.90 0.93 -23.54
C SER A 192 -19.15 1.43 -22.81
N VAL A 193 -18.97 2.38 -21.89
CA VAL A 193 -20.07 3.03 -21.17
C VAL A 193 -20.07 4.51 -21.49
N THR A 194 -21.13 5.01 -22.11
CA THR A 194 -21.20 6.41 -22.58
C THR A 194 -21.32 7.45 -21.46
N ASN A 195 -21.72 7.03 -20.24
CA ASN A 195 -21.95 7.89 -19.09
C ASN A 195 -21.12 7.42 -17.88
N SER A 196 -19.81 7.65 -17.93
CA SER A 196 -18.92 7.40 -16.80
C SER A 196 -18.35 8.70 -16.23
N SER A 197 -17.97 8.64 -14.95
CA SER A 197 -17.27 9.70 -14.24
C SER A 197 -16.12 9.12 -13.44
N ALA A 198 -15.07 9.92 -13.27
CA ALA A 198 -13.95 9.61 -12.41
C ALA A 198 -13.97 10.51 -11.18
N THR A 199 -13.93 9.91 -10.00
CA THR A 199 -13.98 10.61 -8.71
C THR A 199 -12.80 10.20 -7.85
N LEU A 200 -12.14 11.18 -7.22
CA LEU A 200 -11.09 10.93 -6.24
C LEU A 200 -11.70 10.92 -4.84
N GLY A 201 -11.77 9.74 -4.22
CA GLY A 201 -12.26 9.63 -2.84
C GLY A 201 -11.21 10.03 -1.80
N ASP A 202 -11.65 10.41 -0.59
CA ASP A 202 -10.79 10.78 0.54
C ASP A 202 -9.93 9.65 1.08
N PHE A 203 -10.18 8.42 0.63
CA PHE A 203 -9.33 7.28 0.89
C PHE A 203 -8.21 7.11 -0.14
N ARG A 204 -7.91 8.12 -0.97
CA ARG A 204 -6.86 8.11 -2.01
C ARG A 204 -7.13 7.22 -3.21
N ASN A 205 -8.36 6.74 -3.34
CA ASN A 205 -8.75 5.86 -4.43
C ASN A 205 -9.45 6.68 -5.51
N LEU A 206 -8.82 6.74 -6.69
CA LEU A 206 -9.45 7.21 -7.90
C LEU A 206 -10.32 6.10 -8.47
N VAL A 207 -11.62 6.37 -8.57
CA VAL A 207 -12.64 5.42 -9.00
C VAL A 207 -13.28 5.93 -10.28
N LEU A 208 -13.29 5.09 -11.31
CA LEU A 208 -14.10 5.28 -12.51
C LEU A 208 -15.39 4.47 -12.34
N GLN A 209 -16.53 5.12 -12.48
CA GLN A 209 -17.84 4.50 -12.24
C GLN A 209 -18.87 4.94 -13.28
N VAL A 210 -19.96 4.18 -13.38
CA VAL A 210 -21.13 4.53 -14.19
C VAL A 210 -21.94 5.59 -13.46
N ASP A 211 -22.20 6.74 -14.10
CA ASP A 211 -22.88 7.88 -13.47
C ASP A 211 -24.27 7.56 -12.95
N THR A 212 -25.01 6.72 -13.68
CA THR A 212 -26.42 6.42 -13.38
C THR A 212 -26.61 5.38 -12.29
N THR A 213 -25.68 4.44 -12.15
CA THR A 213 -25.81 3.30 -11.23
C THR A 213 -24.79 3.30 -10.09
N GLY A 214 -23.73 4.11 -10.19
CA GLY A 214 -22.59 4.05 -9.27
C GLY A 214 -21.77 2.76 -9.39
N LEU A 215 -21.98 1.97 -10.45
CA LEU A 215 -21.21 0.73 -10.65
C LEU A 215 -19.74 1.08 -10.91
N VAL A 216 -18.86 0.57 -10.05
CA VAL A 216 -17.41 0.73 -10.18
C VAL A 216 -16.90 -0.07 -11.39
N LEU A 217 -16.25 0.63 -12.30
CA LEU A 217 -15.66 0.08 -13.53
C LEU A 217 -14.15 -0.16 -13.38
N TRP A 218 -13.46 0.73 -12.66
CA TRP A 218 -12.02 0.68 -12.46
C TRP A 218 -11.63 1.45 -11.20
N GLU A 219 -10.56 1.00 -10.53
CA GLU A 219 -10.04 1.64 -9.31
C GLU A 219 -8.51 1.68 -9.29
N SER A 220 -7.95 2.82 -8.91
CA SER A 220 -6.49 2.99 -8.77
C SER A 220 -5.84 2.02 -7.78
N PHE A 221 -6.59 1.61 -6.75
CA PHE A 221 -6.13 0.68 -5.72
C PHE A 221 -5.81 -0.72 -6.25
N GLN A 222 -6.45 -1.14 -7.34
CA GLN A 222 -6.12 -2.40 -8.02
C GLN A 222 -4.85 -2.30 -8.89
N HIS A 223 -4.32 -1.09 -9.06
CA HIS A 223 -3.15 -0.79 -9.89
C HIS A 223 -2.15 0.10 -9.13
N PRO A 224 -1.57 -0.39 -8.02
CA PRO A 224 -0.68 0.40 -7.20
C PRO A 224 0.59 0.82 -7.97
N SER A 225 1.25 1.86 -7.46
CA SER A 225 2.58 2.30 -7.91
C SER A 225 3.65 1.57 -7.08
N ASN A 226 4.42 2.33 -6.30
CA ASN A 226 5.44 1.87 -5.36
C ASN A 226 5.00 2.03 -3.91
N THR A 227 3.78 2.49 -3.66
CA THR A 227 3.27 2.84 -2.33
C THR A 227 2.00 2.06 -2.05
N ILE A 228 1.91 1.50 -0.85
CA ILE A 228 0.66 0.99 -0.26
C ILE A 228 0.23 1.95 0.86
N LEU A 229 -1.04 2.30 0.86
CA LEU A 229 -1.67 3.22 1.79
C LEU A 229 -2.62 2.45 2.71
N PRO A 230 -3.02 3.01 3.86
CA PRO A 230 -4.00 2.37 4.72
C PRO A 230 -5.27 2.01 3.93
N ARG A 231 -5.78 0.79 4.15
CA ARG A 231 -6.94 0.18 3.44
C ARG A 231 -6.68 -0.30 2.01
N MET A 232 -5.54 0.00 1.40
CA MET A 232 -5.17 -0.67 0.14
C MET A 232 -4.91 -2.15 0.41
N LYS A 233 -5.21 -2.97 -0.60
CA LYS A 233 -5.08 -4.43 -0.52
C LYS A 233 -4.03 -4.89 -1.52
N LEU A 234 -2.94 -5.48 -1.04
CA LEU A 234 -2.09 -6.31 -1.90
C LEU A 234 -2.66 -7.71 -1.86
N SER A 235 -2.90 -8.30 -3.03
CA SER A 235 -3.67 -9.53 -3.14
C SER A 235 -2.97 -10.54 -4.05
N THR A 236 -3.24 -11.80 -3.79
CA THR A 236 -2.80 -12.90 -4.64
C THR A 236 -3.93 -13.90 -4.75
N ASN A 237 -4.40 -14.12 -5.98
CA ASN A 237 -5.39 -15.13 -6.28
C ASN A 237 -4.71 -16.48 -6.52
N LEU A 238 -5.03 -17.45 -5.67
CA LEU A 238 -4.47 -18.79 -5.62
C LEU A 238 -4.82 -19.65 -6.85
N THR A 239 -5.86 -19.26 -7.60
CA THR A 239 -6.42 -20.04 -8.71
C THR A 239 -6.11 -19.47 -10.09
N LYS A 240 -5.89 -18.16 -10.21
CA LYS A 240 -5.79 -17.44 -11.50
C LYS A 240 -4.44 -16.74 -11.74
N ASP A 241 -3.47 -16.92 -10.83
CA ASP A 241 -2.16 -16.22 -10.83
C ASP A 241 -2.27 -14.69 -10.99
N GLN A 242 -3.41 -14.12 -10.59
CA GLN A 242 -3.64 -12.68 -10.58
C GLN A 242 -3.12 -12.11 -9.26
N LYS A 243 -2.27 -11.08 -9.35
CA LYS A 243 -1.60 -10.48 -8.19
C LYS A 243 -1.67 -8.96 -8.24
N VAL A 244 -2.02 -8.36 -7.12
CA VAL A 244 -1.85 -6.92 -6.87
C VAL A 244 -0.60 -6.78 -6.01
N GLN A 245 0.48 -6.27 -6.62
CA GLN A 245 1.80 -6.14 -6.03
C GLN A 245 2.37 -4.74 -6.26
N LEU A 246 3.26 -4.29 -5.39
CA LEU A 246 3.98 -3.04 -5.57
C LEU A 246 5.11 -3.21 -6.58
N ASN A 247 5.37 -2.15 -7.35
CA ASN A 247 6.54 -2.05 -8.19
C ASN A 247 7.32 -0.80 -7.81
N SER A 248 8.61 -0.96 -7.52
CA SER A 248 9.51 0.16 -7.25
C SER A 248 9.53 1.13 -8.42
N TRP A 249 9.83 2.39 -8.14
CA TRP A 249 10.28 3.31 -9.17
C TRP A 249 11.70 2.96 -9.59
N LYS A 250 12.05 3.26 -10.84
CA LYS A 250 13.41 3.08 -11.35
C LYS A 250 14.41 3.98 -10.62
N SER A 251 14.00 5.19 -10.26
CA SER A 251 14.76 6.11 -9.41
C SER A 251 13.82 7.15 -8.78
N PRO A 252 14.27 7.95 -7.79
CA PRO A 252 13.45 9.05 -7.24
C PRO A 252 12.96 10.07 -8.29
N SER A 253 13.67 10.23 -9.42
CA SER A 253 13.32 11.13 -10.52
C SER A 253 12.65 10.44 -11.71
N ASP A 254 12.45 9.11 -11.66
CA ASP A 254 11.88 8.31 -12.75
C ASP A 254 10.85 7.29 -12.19
N PRO A 255 9.53 7.61 -12.27
CA PRO A 255 8.43 6.76 -11.81
C PRO A 255 8.19 5.50 -12.65
N SER A 256 8.95 5.29 -13.72
CA SER A 256 8.84 4.06 -14.51
C SER A 256 9.14 2.83 -13.66
N ILE A 257 8.65 1.68 -14.13
CA ILE A 257 8.76 0.40 -13.41
C ILE A 257 10.24 0.07 -13.18
N GLY A 258 10.62 0.01 -11.91
CA GLY A 258 11.97 -0.30 -11.44
C GLY A 258 12.28 -1.79 -11.46
N SER A 259 13.41 -2.15 -10.83
CA SER A 259 13.88 -3.55 -10.80
C SER A 259 13.30 -4.38 -9.66
N PHE A 260 12.62 -3.76 -8.70
CA PHE A 260 12.08 -4.42 -7.52
C PHE A 260 10.55 -4.46 -7.54
N SER A 261 9.98 -5.56 -7.07
CA SER A 261 8.56 -5.73 -6.77
C SER A 261 8.37 -6.30 -5.36
N SER A 262 7.22 -6.04 -4.75
CA SER A 262 6.89 -6.54 -3.40
C SER A 262 5.45 -7.03 -3.34
N GLY A 263 5.23 -8.15 -2.67
CA GLY A 263 3.93 -8.78 -2.53
C GLY A 263 4.02 -10.14 -1.86
N ASN A 264 2.99 -10.98 -2.06
CA ASN A 264 2.84 -12.24 -1.36
C ASN A 264 3.26 -13.46 -2.19
N GLY A 265 4.07 -14.31 -1.57
CA GLY A 265 4.26 -15.72 -1.90
C GLY A 265 3.35 -16.62 -1.06
N LEU A 266 3.46 -17.94 -1.25
CA LEU A 266 2.66 -18.93 -0.52
C LEU A 266 3.49 -20.15 -0.16
N LEU A 267 3.59 -20.41 1.13
CA LEU A 267 4.13 -21.64 1.69
C LEU A 267 3.14 -22.78 1.51
N ASN A 268 3.55 -23.81 0.76
CA ASN A 268 2.75 -24.98 0.38
C ASN A 268 1.32 -24.64 -0.11
N ASN A 269 1.15 -23.51 -0.81
CA ASN A 269 -0.13 -22.98 -1.30
C ASN A 269 -1.18 -22.69 -0.20
N LYS A 270 -0.76 -22.54 1.06
CA LYS A 270 -1.67 -22.36 2.21
C LYS A 270 -1.37 -21.11 3.02
N ILE A 271 -0.10 -20.90 3.37
CA ILE A 271 0.28 -19.82 4.29
C ILE A 271 0.97 -18.72 3.50
N PRO A 272 0.48 -17.47 3.55
CA PRO A 272 1.10 -16.34 2.86
C PRO A 272 2.48 -16.01 3.41
N GLU A 273 3.35 -15.58 2.51
CA GLU A 273 4.73 -15.17 2.81
C GLU A 273 5.01 -13.80 2.18
N GLY A 274 5.64 -12.89 2.90
CA GLY A 274 6.02 -11.59 2.35
C GLY A 274 7.36 -11.66 1.62
N PHE A 275 7.44 -11.07 0.42
CA PHE A 275 8.67 -11.03 -0.36
C PHE A 275 8.89 -9.66 -1.01
N VAL A 276 10.17 -9.32 -1.14
CA VAL A 276 10.65 -8.38 -2.15
C VAL A 276 11.47 -9.16 -3.17
N TRP A 277 11.17 -9.00 -4.44
CA TRP A 277 11.92 -9.60 -5.54
C TRP A 277 12.71 -8.54 -6.29
N LYS A 278 13.92 -8.90 -6.72
CA LYS A 278 14.73 -8.14 -7.68
C LYS A 278 14.76 -8.91 -9.00
N LYS A 279 14.10 -8.36 -10.03
CA LYS A 279 13.99 -8.99 -11.36
C LYS A 279 13.50 -10.46 -11.28
N GLY A 280 12.51 -10.71 -10.43
CA GLY A 280 11.89 -12.03 -10.24
C GLY A 280 12.63 -13.00 -9.32
N ARG A 281 13.78 -12.62 -8.75
CA ARG A 281 14.49 -13.43 -7.73
C ARG A 281 14.28 -12.84 -6.34
N PRO A 282 14.13 -13.67 -5.28
CA PRO A 282 14.05 -13.15 -3.91
C PRO A 282 15.24 -12.25 -3.59
N TYR A 283 14.94 -11.08 -3.02
CA TYR A 283 15.91 -10.11 -2.53
C TYR A 283 15.81 -9.95 -1.02
N TRP A 284 14.60 -10.06 -0.48
CA TRP A 284 14.30 -10.08 0.95
C TRP A 284 13.05 -10.91 1.18
N TRP A 285 13.00 -11.62 2.30
CA TRP A 285 11.91 -12.51 2.68
C TRP A 285 11.48 -12.24 4.13
N ALA A 286 10.18 -11.99 4.28
CA ALA A 286 9.54 -11.68 5.56
C ALA A 286 9.20 -12.93 6.37
N GLY A 287 9.25 -14.13 5.78
CA GLY A 287 8.76 -15.35 6.41
C GLY A 287 7.26 -15.57 6.24
N PRO A 288 6.75 -16.73 6.68
CA PRO A 288 5.33 -17.05 6.71
C PRO A 288 4.56 -16.26 7.77
N TRP A 289 3.27 -16.03 7.47
CA TRP A 289 2.33 -15.38 8.37
C TRP A 289 1.85 -16.35 9.47
N ASN A 290 1.95 -15.96 10.74
CA ASN A 290 1.50 -16.79 11.87
C ASN A 290 0.11 -16.43 12.43
N GLY A 291 -0.65 -15.57 11.74
CA GLY A 291 -1.91 -15.03 12.24
C GLY A 291 -1.80 -13.65 12.90
N GLN A 292 -0.59 -13.21 13.25
CA GLN A 292 -0.34 -11.91 13.90
C GLN A 292 0.79 -11.11 13.25
N ILE A 293 1.79 -11.79 12.72
CA ILE A 293 2.99 -11.18 12.14
C ILE A 293 3.60 -12.10 11.08
N PHE A 294 4.34 -11.52 10.13
CA PHE A 294 5.31 -12.28 9.36
C PHE A 294 6.52 -12.58 10.26
N ILE A 295 6.87 -13.86 10.44
CA ILE A 295 7.80 -14.26 11.52
C ILE A 295 9.23 -13.74 11.34
N GLY A 296 9.63 -13.34 10.14
CA GLY A 296 10.89 -12.64 9.83
C GLY A 296 10.81 -11.11 9.91
N MET A 297 9.69 -10.55 10.38
CA MET A 297 9.50 -9.11 10.61
C MET A 297 9.09 -8.81 12.06
N PRO A 298 9.88 -9.17 13.09
CA PRO A 298 9.45 -9.10 14.49
C PRO A 298 8.99 -7.70 14.96
N LYS A 299 9.45 -6.62 14.31
CA LYS A 299 9.08 -5.23 14.61
C LYS A 299 7.69 -4.82 14.05
N TRP A 300 7.13 -5.56 13.09
CA TRP A 300 5.90 -5.22 12.36
C TRP A 300 4.66 -5.94 12.89
N ASN A 301 4.49 -5.97 14.21
CA ASN A 301 3.40 -6.73 14.82
C ASN A 301 2.05 -6.00 14.70
N SER A 302 1.06 -6.69 14.13
CA SER A 302 -0.30 -6.16 13.94
C SER A 302 -1.00 -5.77 15.24
N GLY A 303 -0.66 -6.42 16.37
CA GLY A 303 -1.20 -6.11 17.69
C GLY A 303 -0.82 -4.73 18.24
N TYR A 304 0.24 -4.12 17.70
CA TYR A 304 0.61 -2.73 18.00
C TYR A 304 0.14 -1.76 16.89
N HIS A 305 -0.69 -2.21 15.94
CA HIS A 305 -1.15 -1.44 14.78
C HIS A 305 -0.01 -0.86 13.91
N THR A 306 1.17 -1.48 13.95
CA THR A 306 2.33 -1.13 13.11
C THR A 306 2.61 -2.19 12.04
N GLY A 307 1.75 -3.20 11.94
CA GLY A 307 1.91 -4.36 11.06
C GLY A 307 0.81 -4.53 10.01
N PHE A 308 0.95 -5.56 9.19
CA PHE A 308 -0.07 -5.97 8.23
C PHE A 308 -1.21 -6.73 8.92
N THR A 309 -2.39 -6.71 8.33
CA THR A 309 -3.50 -7.61 8.62
C THR A 309 -3.79 -8.41 7.36
N LEU A 310 -3.86 -9.73 7.51
CA LEU A 310 -4.09 -10.64 6.41
C LEU A 310 -5.51 -11.21 6.45
N PHE A 311 -6.14 -11.28 5.28
CA PHE A 311 -7.49 -11.78 5.10
C PHE A 311 -7.54 -12.81 3.98
N ASP A 312 -8.28 -13.89 4.21
CA ASP A 312 -8.64 -14.89 3.21
C ASP A 312 -10.13 -14.72 2.88
N ASP A 313 -10.45 -14.49 1.60
CA ASP A 313 -11.82 -14.34 1.12
C ASP A 313 -12.59 -15.67 1.04
N LYS A 314 -11.92 -16.79 1.37
CA LYS A 314 -12.40 -18.19 1.27
C LYS A 314 -12.81 -18.62 -0.15
N GLN A 315 -12.55 -17.77 -1.14
CA GLN A 315 -12.80 -17.98 -2.56
C GLN A 315 -11.48 -18.13 -3.34
N GLY A 316 -10.36 -18.22 -2.62
CA GLY A 316 -9.04 -18.41 -3.20
C GLY A 316 -8.30 -17.11 -3.48
N THR A 317 -8.67 -16.00 -2.86
CA THR A 317 -7.84 -14.78 -2.85
C THR A 317 -7.44 -14.44 -1.42
N VAL A 318 -6.14 -14.35 -1.21
CA VAL A 318 -5.59 -13.78 0.00
C VAL A 318 -5.22 -12.34 -0.26
N PHE A 319 -5.52 -11.46 0.69
CA PHE A 319 -5.06 -10.09 0.65
C PHE A 319 -4.51 -9.61 1.99
N GLU A 320 -3.42 -8.85 1.92
CA GLU A 320 -2.88 -8.09 3.03
C GLU A 320 -3.27 -6.62 2.91
N THR A 321 -3.50 -6.00 4.04
CA THR A 321 -3.67 -4.55 4.19
C THR A 321 -2.98 -4.13 5.46
N PHE A 322 -2.85 -2.83 5.71
CA PHE A 322 -2.49 -2.35 7.04
C PHE A 322 -3.46 -1.25 7.43
N ALA A 323 -3.96 -1.34 8.66
CA ALA A 323 -4.60 -0.22 9.31
C ALA A 323 -3.48 0.47 10.07
N GLY A 324 -3.01 1.63 9.56
CA GLY A 324 -2.12 2.46 10.36
C GLY A 324 -2.75 2.72 11.73
N LEU A 325 -1.93 2.95 12.74
CA LEU A 325 -2.38 3.43 14.06
C LEU A 325 -3.38 4.58 13.87
N ASP A 326 -4.49 4.59 14.62
CA ASP A 326 -5.44 5.72 14.61
C ASP A 326 -4.73 7.06 14.95
N VAL A 327 -3.61 6.99 15.68
CA VAL A 327 -2.73 8.12 16.00
C VAL A 327 -1.84 8.57 14.84
N LEU A 328 -1.61 7.73 13.83
CA LEU A 328 -0.79 8.00 12.65
C LEU A 328 -1.67 8.28 11.41
N HIS A 329 -2.43 9.38 11.48
CA HIS A 329 -3.43 9.79 10.48
C HIS A 329 -2.91 9.77 9.03
N LEU A 330 -1.63 10.10 8.83
CA LEU A 330 -0.96 10.06 7.52
C LEU A 330 0.23 9.11 7.59
N SER A 331 0.02 7.88 7.11
CA SER A 331 1.05 6.86 7.05
C SER A 331 1.03 6.12 5.72
N LYS A 332 2.19 5.57 5.33
CA LYS A 332 2.37 4.87 4.06
C LYS A 332 3.56 3.93 4.10
N ILE A 333 3.51 2.85 3.33
CA ILE A 333 4.65 1.97 3.11
C ILE A 333 5.10 2.11 1.66
N VAL A 334 6.39 2.38 1.45
CA VAL A 334 6.97 2.64 0.13
C VAL A 334 8.02 1.60 -0.20
N LEU A 335 7.94 1.01 -1.38
CA LEU A 335 8.99 0.21 -2.00
C LEU A 335 9.96 1.13 -2.76
N GLY A 336 11.14 1.34 -2.19
CA GLY A 336 12.19 2.17 -2.76
C GLY A 336 12.86 1.56 -3.99
N SER A 337 13.56 2.41 -4.76
CA SER A 337 14.31 2.00 -5.96
C SER A 337 15.50 1.06 -5.65
N GLN A 338 15.92 0.98 -4.39
CA GLN A 338 16.97 0.08 -3.89
C GLN A 338 16.41 -1.23 -3.30
N GLY A 339 15.09 -1.45 -3.38
CA GLY A 339 14.44 -2.66 -2.86
C GLY A 339 14.12 -2.61 -1.37
N ASN A 340 14.25 -1.45 -0.73
CA ASN A 340 13.87 -1.25 0.65
C ASN A 340 12.36 -0.95 0.79
N VAL A 341 11.69 -1.67 1.66
CA VAL A 341 10.31 -1.42 2.11
C VAL A 341 10.40 -0.54 3.34
N VAL A 342 9.84 0.67 3.27
CA VAL A 342 9.91 1.66 4.35
C VAL A 342 8.51 2.05 4.78
N TYR A 343 8.20 1.81 6.05
CA TYR A 343 7.00 2.34 6.68
C TYR A 343 7.29 3.72 7.25
N THR A 344 6.50 4.70 6.82
CA THR A 344 6.64 6.09 7.25
C THR A 344 5.34 6.68 7.74
N TYR A 345 5.44 7.65 8.63
CA TYR A 345 4.33 8.51 9.06
C TYR A 345 4.72 9.98 8.93
N TRP A 346 3.73 10.85 8.75
CA TRP A 346 3.92 12.29 8.75
C TRP A 346 3.99 12.81 10.19
N ALA A 347 5.08 13.47 10.56
CA ALA A 347 5.25 14.10 11.85
C ALA A 347 4.98 15.61 11.74
N ASP A 348 3.80 16.06 12.18
CA ASP A 348 3.39 17.46 12.06
C ASP A 348 4.38 18.44 12.71
N GLU A 349 4.98 18.06 13.85
CA GLU A 349 5.97 18.89 14.56
C GLU A 349 7.25 19.15 13.75
N LYS A 350 7.60 18.24 12.84
CA LYS A 350 8.81 18.32 12.02
C LYS A 350 8.54 18.72 10.57
N GLU A 351 7.27 18.72 10.18
CA GLU A 351 6.82 18.86 8.80
C GLU A 351 7.57 17.92 7.84
N ASP A 352 7.81 16.67 8.28
CA ASP A 352 8.53 15.67 7.48
C ASP A 352 8.03 14.24 7.75
N TRP A 353 8.40 13.32 6.85
CA TRP A 353 8.12 11.89 6.95
C TRP A 353 9.16 11.19 7.82
N GLU A 354 8.71 10.63 8.94
CA GLU A 354 9.54 9.81 9.80
C GLU A 354 9.42 8.33 9.48
N VAL A 355 10.54 7.62 9.64
CA VAL A 355 10.62 6.17 9.43
C VAL A 355 10.22 5.46 10.72
N VAL A 356 9.18 4.63 10.63
CA VAL A 356 8.79 3.70 11.70
C VAL A 356 9.61 2.42 11.60
N HIS A 357 9.61 1.82 10.41
CA HIS A 357 10.29 0.57 10.12
C HIS A 357 10.88 0.58 8.72
N LYS A 358 11.95 -0.19 8.51
CA LYS A 358 12.61 -0.35 7.22
C LYS A 358 13.15 -1.78 7.10
N ASN A 359 12.92 -2.41 5.96
CA ASN A 359 13.54 -3.69 5.61
C ASN A 359 14.05 -3.66 4.15
N PRO A 360 15.18 -4.32 3.81
CA PRO A 360 16.21 -4.84 4.72
C PRO A 360 16.76 -3.77 5.67
N GLU A 361 16.97 -4.13 6.94
CA GLU A 361 17.55 -3.26 7.97
C GLU A 361 19.08 -3.27 7.94
N ASP A 362 19.66 -4.47 7.79
CA ASP A 362 21.09 -4.71 7.71
C ASP A 362 21.45 -5.71 6.58
N GLU A 363 22.72 -6.12 6.51
CA GLU A 363 23.21 -7.05 5.49
C GLU A 363 22.76 -8.50 5.69
N CYS A 364 22.28 -8.88 6.88
CA CYS A 364 21.76 -10.22 7.17
C CYS A 364 20.34 -10.41 6.63
N ASP A 365 19.57 -9.33 6.53
CA ASP A 365 18.24 -9.35 5.95
C ASP A 365 18.27 -9.64 4.44
N VAL A 366 19.39 -9.39 3.74
CA VAL A 366 19.49 -9.66 2.30
C VAL A 366 19.43 -11.17 2.06
N TYR A 367 18.49 -11.57 1.21
CA TYR A 367 18.11 -12.98 1.04
C TYR A 367 19.30 -13.87 0.66
N GLY A 368 19.54 -14.90 1.45
CA GLY A 368 20.49 -15.97 1.15
C GLY A 368 21.96 -15.57 1.21
N THR A 369 22.31 -14.48 1.89
CA THR A 369 23.69 -13.94 1.94
C THR A 369 24.71 -14.96 2.47
N CYS A 370 24.33 -15.85 3.39
CA CYS A 370 25.21 -16.87 3.98
C CYS A 370 25.33 -18.18 3.17
N GLY A 371 24.56 -18.32 2.08
CA GLY A 371 24.42 -19.60 1.40
C GLY A 371 23.76 -20.68 2.26
N ALA A 372 23.85 -21.93 1.81
CA ALA A 372 23.23 -23.08 2.48
C ALA A 372 23.89 -23.39 3.84
N PHE A 373 23.08 -23.64 4.87
CA PHE A 373 23.51 -24.00 6.24
C PHE A 373 24.46 -22.98 6.92
N GLY A 374 24.55 -21.77 6.38
CA GLY A 374 25.16 -20.62 7.03
C GLY A 374 24.10 -19.76 7.72
N SER A 375 24.49 -19.06 8.78
CA SER A 375 23.65 -18.14 9.56
C SER A 375 24.31 -16.76 9.65
N CYS A 376 23.48 -15.72 9.68
CA CYS A 376 23.91 -14.33 9.78
C CYS A 376 23.46 -13.70 11.10
N ASP A 377 24.38 -13.16 11.90
CA ASP A 377 24.03 -12.35 13.06
C ASP A 377 24.80 -11.04 13.02
N SER A 378 24.09 -9.95 12.71
CA SER A 378 24.65 -8.61 12.57
C SER A 378 25.22 -8.02 13.87
N GLN A 379 24.92 -8.63 15.02
CA GLN A 379 25.47 -8.26 16.32
C GLN A 379 26.69 -9.10 16.72
N SER A 380 26.99 -10.15 15.96
CA SER A 380 28.09 -11.08 16.24
C SER A 380 29.38 -10.71 15.51
N SER A 381 30.49 -11.27 15.99
CA SER A 381 31.78 -11.24 15.28
C SER A 381 32.39 -12.65 15.30
N PRO A 382 32.45 -13.35 14.16
CA PRO A 382 32.09 -12.92 12.80
C PRO A 382 30.58 -12.92 12.53
N ILE A 383 30.10 -11.94 11.74
CA ILE A 383 28.68 -11.80 11.33
C ILE A 383 28.16 -13.06 10.63
N TYR A 384 29.00 -13.66 9.80
CA TYR A 384 28.69 -14.85 9.03
C TYR A 384 29.33 -16.09 9.66
N SER A 385 28.52 -17.11 9.93
CA SER A 385 28.98 -18.35 10.55
C SER A 385 28.31 -19.58 9.93
N CYS A 386 28.98 -20.73 9.99
CA CYS A 386 28.32 -22.00 9.72
C CYS A 386 27.54 -22.45 10.96
N LEU A 387 26.39 -23.09 10.75
CA LEU A 387 25.68 -23.76 11.84
C LEU A 387 26.61 -24.73 12.58
N ARG A 388 26.41 -24.88 13.89
CA ARG A 388 27.24 -25.77 14.71
C ARG A 388 27.17 -27.20 14.17
N GLY A 389 28.34 -27.81 13.94
CA GLY A 389 28.47 -29.12 13.31
C GLY A 389 28.64 -29.08 11.78
N PHE A 390 28.64 -27.88 11.19
CA PHE A 390 28.94 -27.64 9.78
C PHE A 390 30.28 -26.89 9.63
N LYS A 391 30.86 -27.00 8.45
CA LYS A 391 32.11 -26.33 8.06
C LYS A 391 31.94 -25.66 6.69
N PRO A 392 32.72 -24.62 6.36
CA PRO A 392 32.63 -23.98 5.05
C PRO A 392 32.81 -25.00 3.93
N LYS A 393 31.97 -24.91 2.89
CA LYS A 393 32.08 -25.80 1.72
C LYS A 393 33.39 -25.56 0.97
N ILE A 394 33.78 -24.29 0.84
CA ILE A 394 35.03 -23.84 0.22
C ILE A 394 35.71 -22.86 1.18
N ILE A 395 36.74 -23.34 1.90
CA ILE A 395 37.41 -22.57 2.95
C ILE A 395 38.14 -21.33 2.41
N GLU A 396 38.65 -21.39 1.18
CA GLU A 396 39.36 -20.30 0.53
C GLU A 396 38.44 -19.11 0.21
N GLU A 397 37.20 -19.38 -0.22
CA GLU A 397 36.18 -18.35 -0.46
C GLU A 397 35.75 -17.72 0.86
N TRP A 398 35.49 -18.55 1.86
CA TRP A 398 35.07 -18.12 3.20
C TRP A 398 36.09 -17.17 3.84
N ASN A 399 37.38 -17.51 3.77
CA ASN A 399 38.47 -16.68 4.29
C ASN A 399 38.67 -15.37 3.52
N LYS A 400 38.15 -15.28 2.28
CA LYS A 400 38.16 -14.06 1.46
C LYS A 400 36.89 -13.20 1.63
N GLY A 401 35.98 -13.58 2.52
CA GLY A 401 34.71 -12.89 2.72
C GLY A 401 33.65 -13.21 1.65
N ASN A 402 33.73 -14.41 1.04
CA ASN A 402 32.69 -14.91 0.17
C ASN A 402 32.01 -16.14 0.78
N TRP A 403 30.76 -15.96 1.24
CA TRP A 403 29.98 -16.98 1.93
C TRP A 403 28.96 -17.68 1.02
N THR A 404 28.87 -17.33 -0.26
CA THR A 404 27.79 -17.80 -1.16
C THR A 404 27.76 -19.32 -1.32
N SER A 405 28.91 -19.99 -1.21
CA SER A 405 29.01 -21.45 -1.28
C SER A 405 28.43 -22.18 -0.06
N GLY A 406 28.16 -21.44 1.02
CA GLY A 406 27.60 -21.95 2.27
C GLY A 406 28.50 -22.97 2.97
N CYS A 407 27.84 -23.83 3.73
CA CYS A 407 28.44 -24.79 4.62
C CYS A 407 27.98 -26.21 4.30
N VAL A 408 28.77 -27.19 4.73
CA VAL A 408 28.47 -28.62 4.61
C VAL A 408 28.63 -29.28 5.96
N ARG A 409 27.83 -30.32 6.20
CA ARG A 409 27.85 -31.06 7.47
C ARG A 409 29.23 -31.69 7.68
N GLY A 410 29.75 -31.61 8.90
CA GLY A 410 31.06 -32.15 9.25
C GLY A 410 31.09 -33.68 9.35
N THR A 411 29.97 -34.28 9.73
CA THR A 411 29.81 -35.73 9.97
C THR A 411 28.59 -36.26 9.21
N PRO A 412 28.69 -37.40 8.50
CA PRO A 412 27.55 -38.03 7.82
C PRO A 412 26.44 -38.45 8.79
N LEU A 413 25.19 -38.37 8.31
CA LEU A 413 24.00 -38.80 9.06
C LEU A 413 23.89 -40.33 9.09
N GLN A 414 23.12 -40.87 10.03
CA GLN A 414 22.87 -42.31 10.17
C GLN A 414 22.32 -42.92 8.88
N CYS A 415 21.34 -42.28 8.25
CA CYS A 415 20.77 -42.75 6.98
C CYS A 415 21.79 -42.78 5.83
N GLU A 416 22.86 -41.97 5.89
CA GLU A 416 23.95 -41.98 4.91
C GLU A 416 24.99 -43.08 5.21
N ARG A 417 25.14 -43.43 6.50
CA ARG A 417 26.08 -44.45 7.00
C ARG A 417 25.59 -45.89 6.83
N MET A 418 24.27 -46.13 6.90
CA MET A 418 23.67 -47.47 6.80
C MET A 418 24.02 -48.25 5.51
N ASN A 419 24.57 -47.58 4.48
CA ASN A 419 25.08 -48.26 3.30
C ASN A 419 26.46 -48.94 3.50
N ASN A 420 27.16 -48.76 4.64
CA ASN A 420 28.57 -49.16 4.77
C ASN A 420 29.08 -49.73 6.13
N SER A 421 28.27 -50.04 7.17
CA SER A 421 28.83 -50.71 8.38
C SER A 421 27.83 -51.29 9.39
N ILE A 422 28.29 -52.26 10.19
CA ILE A 422 27.57 -53.13 11.17
C ILE A 422 27.79 -52.68 12.64
N GLU A 423 28.41 -51.54 12.91
CA GLU A 423 28.63 -51.10 14.31
C GLU A 423 27.38 -50.43 14.90
N GLU A 424 27.21 -50.50 16.24
CA GLU A 424 26.15 -49.81 16.97
C GLU A 424 26.28 -48.29 16.78
N GLU A 425 25.63 -47.80 15.72
CA GLU A 425 25.72 -46.41 15.32
C GLU A 425 24.93 -45.51 16.30
N LYS A 426 25.60 -44.46 16.78
CA LYS A 426 24.91 -43.37 17.47
C LYS A 426 23.81 -42.83 16.58
N ALA A 427 22.59 -42.88 17.11
CA ALA A 427 21.40 -42.34 16.47
C ALA A 427 21.58 -40.84 16.20
N ASP A 428 21.02 -40.39 15.08
CA ASP A 428 20.99 -38.96 14.77
C ASP A 428 20.14 -38.20 15.79
N GLY A 429 20.46 -36.91 15.95
CA GLY A 429 19.76 -36.01 16.84
C GLY A 429 19.77 -34.58 16.30
N PHE A 430 18.97 -33.74 16.95
CA PHE A 430 18.83 -32.33 16.58
C PHE A 430 19.47 -31.42 17.61
N LEU A 431 20.13 -30.38 17.12
CA LEU A 431 20.53 -29.25 17.94
C LEU A 431 19.41 -28.21 17.91
N LYS A 432 18.87 -27.85 19.08
CA LYS A 432 17.92 -26.74 19.19
C LYS A 432 18.66 -25.42 18.94
N LEU A 433 18.17 -24.64 17.99
CA LEU A 433 18.58 -23.26 17.76
C LEU A 433 17.52 -22.33 18.37
N GLU A 434 17.95 -21.25 19.00
CA GLU A 434 17.06 -20.29 19.68
C GLU A 434 17.25 -18.90 19.09
N MET A 435 16.17 -18.12 19.03
CA MET A 435 16.16 -16.74 18.51
C MET A 435 16.63 -16.64 17.04
N ILE A 436 16.29 -17.63 16.22
CA ILE A 436 16.64 -17.71 14.80
C ILE A 436 15.42 -17.41 13.93
N LYS A 437 15.61 -16.58 12.90
CA LYS A 437 14.72 -16.53 11.73
C LYS A 437 14.84 -17.85 10.99
N VAL A 438 13.72 -18.57 10.88
CA VAL A 438 13.69 -19.89 10.23
C VAL A 438 14.08 -19.80 8.75
N PRO A 439 14.60 -20.89 8.16
CA PRO A 439 14.97 -20.90 6.74
C PRO A 439 13.76 -20.97 5.82
N ASP A 440 13.94 -20.50 4.58
CA ASP A 440 12.96 -20.60 3.50
C ASP A 440 12.76 -22.07 3.05
N PHE A 441 11.76 -22.33 2.21
CA PHE A 441 11.40 -23.64 1.65
C PHE A 441 10.98 -24.69 2.68
N ALA A 442 10.26 -24.25 3.71
CA ALA A 442 9.67 -25.17 4.68
C ALA A 442 8.54 -26.00 4.04
N GLU A 443 8.30 -27.17 4.62
CA GLU A 443 7.17 -28.04 4.32
C GLU A 443 6.24 -28.06 5.54
N LEU A 444 4.95 -27.77 5.33
CA LEU A 444 3.95 -27.79 6.38
C LEU A 444 3.48 -29.22 6.70
N ALA A 445 3.47 -29.55 7.98
CA ALA A 445 2.82 -30.74 8.54
C ALA A 445 1.79 -30.34 9.60
N ASP A 446 0.62 -30.97 9.57
CA ASP A 446 -0.46 -30.74 10.53
C ASP A 446 -0.31 -31.70 11.72
N VAL A 447 0.73 -31.48 12.52
CA VAL A 447 1.06 -32.29 13.69
C VAL A 447 1.52 -31.42 14.86
N ASN A 448 1.42 -31.96 16.07
CA ASN A 448 1.94 -31.31 17.28
C ASN A 448 3.48 -31.31 17.28
N ILE A 449 4.08 -30.60 18.24
CA ILE A 449 5.54 -30.46 18.33
C ILE A 449 6.29 -31.79 18.54
N GLU A 450 5.74 -32.73 19.32
CA GLU A 450 6.39 -34.02 19.60
C GLU A 450 6.40 -34.90 18.35
N ASP A 451 5.27 -34.94 17.66
CA ASP A 451 5.09 -35.64 16.40
C ASP A 451 5.89 -34.98 15.27
N CYS A 452 6.03 -33.66 15.26
CA CYS A 452 6.87 -32.92 14.31
C CYS A 452 8.34 -33.38 14.38
N ARG A 453 8.88 -33.48 15.60
CA ARG A 453 10.24 -34.01 15.84
C ARG A 453 10.33 -35.47 15.40
N LYS A 454 9.36 -36.29 15.78
CA LYS A 454 9.37 -37.73 15.47
C LYS A 454 9.33 -37.98 13.97
N GLN A 455 8.44 -37.29 13.24
CA GLN A 455 8.34 -37.40 11.78
C GLN A 455 9.64 -37.01 11.08
N CYS A 456 10.30 -35.94 11.53
CA CYS A 456 11.58 -35.54 10.97
C CYS A 456 12.67 -36.58 11.25
N LEU A 457 12.72 -37.18 12.45
CA LEU A 457 13.68 -38.26 12.75
C LEU A 457 13.45 -39.53 11.91
N GLU A 458 12.20 -39.87 11.64
CA GLU A 458 11.84 -41.06 10.85
C GLU A 458 12.04 -40.86 9.33
N ASN A 459 12.13 -39.60 8.88
CA ASN A 459 12.37 -39.24 7.49
C ASN A 459 13.84 -38.91 7.25
N CYS A 460 14.58 -39.83 6.60
CA CYS A 460 15.98 -39.65 6.25
C CYS A 460 16.31 -38.42 5.37
N SER A 461 15.31 -37.82 4.71
CA SER A 461 15.50 -36.59 3.95
C SER A 461 15.38 -35.32 4.80
N CYS A 462 14.76 -35.42 5.98
CA CYS A 462 14.52 -34.26 6.84
C CYS A 462 15.82 -33.83 7.55
N VAL A 463 16.18 -32.56 7.40
CA VAL A 463 17.41 -32.00 7.97
C VAL A 463 17.17 -31.02 9.12
N ALA A 464 15.96 -30.48 9.23
CA ALA A 464 15.53 -29.58 10.29
C ALA A 464 14.01 -29.61 10.47
N TYR A 465 13.56 -29.20 11.66
CA TYR A 465 12.15 -28.97 11.94
C TYR A 465 11.98 -27.78 12.89
N GLY A 466 10.76 -27.24 12.93
CA GLY A 466 10.37 -26.12 13.77
C GLY A 466 8.87 -26.16 14.02
N TYR A 467 8.42 -25.48 15.07
CA TYR A 467 6.99 -25.37 15.39
C TYR A 467 6.67 -23.93 15.75
N TYR A 468 5.65 -23.36 15.08
CA TYR A 468 5.17 -22.01 15.33
C TYR A 468 3.68 -22.03 15.61
N THR A 469 3.26 -21.45 16.73
CA THR A 469 1.84 -21.24 17.02
C THR A 469 1.22 -20.40 15.90
N GLY A 470 0.10 -20.88 15.35
CA GLY A 470 -0.59 -20.25 14.21
C GLY A 470 -0.14 -20.72 12.83
N ILE A 471 1.00 -21.44 12.74
CA ILE A 471 1.50 -22.06 11.50
C ILE A 471 1.43 -23.59 11.59
N GLY A 472 1.91 -24.16 12.69
CA GLY A 472 2.04 -25.60 12.89
C GLY A 472 3.48 -26.09 12.78
N CYS A 473 3.64 -27.36 12.42
CA CYS A 473 4.94 -27.99 12.20
C CYS A 473 5.50 -27.59 10.83
N LEU A 474 6.76 -27.16 10.84
CA LEU A 474 7.58 -26.87 9.67
C LEU A 474 8.73 -27.87 9.63
N SER A 475 8.94 -28.52 8.49
CA SER A 475 10.09 -29.40 8.25
C SER A 475 10.84 -28.99 6.99
N TRP A 476 12.15 -29.25 6.95
CA TRP A 476 12.98 -28.96 5.78
C TRP A 476 13.67 -30.23 5.31
N SER A 477 13.55 -30.53 4.02
CA SER A 477 14.20 -31.69 3.39
C SER A 477 15.43 -31.32 2.55
N GLY A 478 15.67 -30.01 2.36
CA GLY A 478 16.72 -29.48 1.48
C GLY A 478 17.75 -28.62 2.21
N ASN A 479 18.48 -27.81 1.45
CA ASN A 479 19.40 -26.84 2.02
C ASN A 479 18.64 -25.81 2.86
N LEU A 480 19.12 -25.54 4.07
CA LEU A 480 18.61 -24.44 4.89
C LEU A 480 19.19 -23.13 4.36
N ILE A 481 18.34 -22.22 3.90
CA ILE A 481 18.74 -20.95 3.29
C ILE A 481 18.01 -19.80 3.99
N ASP A 482 18.66 -18.64 4.07
CA ASP A 482 18.12 -17.42 4.68
C ASP A 482 17.92 -17.49 6.21
N LEU A 483 18.88 -18.13 6.89
CA LEU A 483 18.96 -18.16 8.35
C LEU A 483 19.63 -16.89 8.90
N GLN A 484 19.03 -16.34 9.95
CA GLN A 484 19.52 -15.18 10.69
C GLN A 484 19.37 -15.44 12.19
#